data_AF-A0A3S8U6U2-F1
#
_entry.id   AF-A0A3S8U6U2-F1
#
_cell.length_a   1.000
_cell.length_b   1.000
_cell.length_c   1.000
_cell.angle_alpha   90.00
_cell.angle_beta   90.00
_cell.angle_gamma   90.00
#
_symmetry.space_group_name_H-M   'P 1'
#
loop_
_entity.id
_entity.type
_entity.pdbx_description
1 polymer ?
#
loop_
_entity_poly.entity_id
_entity_poly.type
_entity_poly.pdbx_seq_one_letter_code
_entity_poly.pdbx_strand_id
1 'polypeptide(L)'
;MTDPLDEDLAARKYTAAHDPAFPQQREAAYQAIVAALDAALVPQGYGLKGSTWTRVSPAGKSAVHLQRSRYGWEVQIVLRFLTPEGDPPDHPDWDDGEDMTLVRFGGGGGEDPGRLAFLDVLEKPAQLDRTIDILLAEALPWLESLHDPQP
;
A
#
# COMPACT_ATOMS: atom_id res chain seq x y z
N MET A 1 24.11 -7.50 16.60
CA MET A 1 23.97 -8.61 15.62
C MET A 1 23.08 -8.05 14.53
N THR A 2 23.62 -7.77 13.36
CA THR A 2 22.84 -7.31 12.21
C THR A 2 21.95 -8.46 11.76
N ASP A 3 20.68 -8.17 11.48
CA ASP A 3 19.73 -9.19 11.03
C ASP A 3 20.16 -9.72 9.65
N PRO A 4 20.26 -11.04 9.41
CA PRO A 4 20.57 -11.58 8.09
C PRO A 4 19.61 -11.10 6.99
N LEU A 5 18.37 -10.71 7.32
CA LEU A 5 17.44 -10.07 6.39
C LEU A 5 17.91 -8.66 5.96
N ASP A 6 18.54 -7.91 6.86
CA ASP A 6 19.08 -6.57 6.57
C ASP A 6 20.31 -6.64 5.65
N GLU A 7 21.17 -7.65 5.82
CA GLU A 7 22.35 -7.84 4.95
C GLU A 7 21.97 -8.24 3.51
N ASP A 8 20.97 -9.11 3.35
CA ASP A 8 20.43 -9.52 2.06
C ASP A 8 19.75 -8.34 1.33
N LEU A 9 18.99 -7.52 2.05
CA LEU A 9 18.40 -6.29 1.51
C LEU A 9 19.45 -5.25 1.11
N ALA A 10 20.51 -5.08 1.90
CA ALA A 10 21.61 -4.17 1.60
C ALA A 10 22.40 -4.62 0.35
N ALA A 11 22.67 -5.91 0.22
CA ALA A 11 23.36 -6.48 -0.95
C ALA A 11 22.54 -6.34 -2.24
N ARG A 12 21.20 -6.54 -2.16
CA ARG A 12 20.30 -6.31 -3.29
C ARG A 12 20.25 -4.84 -3.70
N LYS A 13 20.12 -3.93 -2.73
CA LYS A 13 20.15 -2.48 -2.99
C LYS A 13 21.48 -2.04 -3.63
N TYR A 14 22.60 -2.57 -3.15
CA TYR A 14 23.93 -2.29 -3.72
C TYR A 14 24.04 -2.80 -5.16
N THR A 15 23.64 -4.05 -5.43
CA THR A 15 23.68 -4.64 -6.77
C THR A 15 22.80 -3.87 -7.75
N ALA A 16 21.59 -3.54 -7.34
CA ALA A 16 20.64 -2.81 -8.17
C ALA A 16 21.03 -1.34 -8.38
N ALA A 17 21.78 -0.72 -7.45
CA ALA A 17 22.33 0.62 -7.64
C ALA A 17 23.41 0.68 -8.73
N HIS A 18 24.03 -0.46 -9.01
CA HIS A 18 25.04 -0.62 -10.05
C HIS A 18 24.50 -1.34 -11.31
N ASP A 19 23.25 -1.77 -11.31
CA ASP A 19 22.58 -2.38 -12.46
C ASP A 19 22.02 -1.27 -13.40
N PRO A 20 22.56 -1.12 -14.62
CA PRO A 20 22.05 -0.14 -15.58
C PRO A 20 20.59 -0.41 -16.02
N ALA A 21 20.07 -1.63 -15.84
CA ALA A 21 18.69 -1.99 -16.17
C ALA A 21 17.69 -1.61 -15.06
N PHE A 22 18.17 -1.34 -13.84
CA PHE A 22 17.31 -1.10 -12.69
C PHE A 22 16.28 0.03 -12.88
N PRO A 23 16.61 1.19 -13.50
CA PRO A 23 15.61 2.23 -13.75
C PRO A 23 14.42 1.76 -14.59
N GLN A 24 14.65 0.87 -15.56
CA GLN A 24 13.60 0.33 -16.41
C GLN A 24 12.78 -0.74 -15.68
N GLN A 25 13.43 -1.62 -14.93
CA GLN A 25 12.76 -2.61 -14.08
C GLN A 25 11.87 -1.94 -13.04
N ARG A 26 12.38 -0.89 -12.39
CA ARG A 26 11.62 -0.07 -11.43
C ARG A 26 10.34 0.48 -12.04
N GLU A 27 10.43 1.05 -13.24
CA GLU A 27 9.24 1.60 -13.90
C GLU A 27 8.27 0.49 -14.31
N ALA A 28 8.77 -0.64 -14.83
CA ALA A 28 7.93 -1.79 -15.15
C ALA A 28 7.19 -2.33 -13.92
N ALA A 29 7.89 -2.47 -12.79
CA ALA A 29 7.29 -2.88 -11.52
C ALA A 29 6.25 -1.87 -11.03
N TYR A 30 6.55 -0.57 -11.09
CA TYR A 30 5.59 0.46 -10.72
C TYR A 30 4.31 0.41 -11.57
N GLN A 31 4.44 0.23 -12.89
CA GLN A 31 3.30 0.09 -13.79
C GLN A 31 2.48 -1.18 -13.49
N ALA A 32 3.14 -2.29 -13.16
CA ALA A 32 2.46 -3.51 -12.74
C ALA A 32 1.63 -3.31 -11.45
N ILE A 33 2.20 -2.62 -10.45
CA ILE A 33 1.50 -2.30 -9.20
C ILE A 33 0.30 -1.39 -9.47
N VAL A 34 0.48 -0.33 -10.27
CA VAL A 34 -0.61 0.58 -10.64
C VAL A 34 -1.72 -0.17 -11.37
N ALA A 35 -1.38 -1.02 -12.34
CA ALA A 35 -2.36 -1.80 -13.09
C ALA A 35 -3.14 -2.78 -12.20
N ALA A 36 -2.47 -3.46 -11.26
CA ALA A 36 -3.11 -4.37 -10.31
C ALA A 36 -4.05 -3.62 -9.35
N LEU A 37 -3.60 -2.50 -8.79
CA LEU A 37 -4.43 -1.65 -7.93
C LEU A 37 -5.62 -1.09 -8.68
N ASP A 38 -5.44 -0.62 -9.92
CA ASP A 38 -6.54 -0.08 -10.71
C ASP A 38 -7.59 -1.14 -11.05
N ALA A 39 -7.15 -2.34 -11.45
CA ALA A 39 -8.03 -3.48 -11.70
C ALA A 39 -8.82 -3.90 -10.45
N ALA A 40 -8.21 -3.79 -9.27
CA ALA A 40 -8.84 -4.11 -7.99
C ALA A 40 -9.80 -3.02 -7.49
N LEU A 41 -9.41 -1.73 -7.61
CA LEU A 41 -10.07 -0.61 -6.94
C LEU A 41 -11.16 0.05 -7.81
N VAL A 42 -11.02 0.05 -9.14
CA VAL A 42 -12.05 0.62 -10.04
C VAL A 42 -13.40 -0.09 -9.87
N PRO A 43 -13.50 -1.43 -9.80
CA PRO A 43 -14.76 -2.12 -9.51
C PRO A 43 -15.38 -1.74 -8.17
N GLN A 44 -14.56 -1.32 -7.20
CA GLN A 44 -15.01 -0.87 -5.88
C GLN A 44 -15.42 0.61 -5.88
N GLY A 45 -15.40 1.28 -7.03
CA GLY A 45 -15.82 2.68 -7.19
C GLY A 45 -14.74 3.72 -6.90
N TYR A 46 -13.48 3.33 -6.84
CA TYR A 46 -12.38 4.28 -6.69
C TYR A 46 -11.94 4.84 -8.04
N GLY A 47 -11.71 6.15 -8.09
CA GLY A 47 -11.08 6.82 -9.23
C GLY A 47 -9.61 7.17 -8.95
N LEU A 48 -8.73 6.90 -9.91
CA LEU A 48 -7.30 7.25 -9.84
C LEU A 48 -7.05 8.72 -10.21
N LYS A 49 -6.30 9.44 -9.36
CA LYS A 49 -5.70 10.74 -9.67
C LYS A 49 -4.25 10.78 -9.19
N GLY A 50 -3.30 10.88 -10.12
CA GLY A 50 -1.88 10.83 -9.79
C GLY A 50 -1.50 9.42 -9.32
N SER A 51 -1.19 9.28 -8.03
CA SER A 51 -0.92 7.98 -7.39
C SER A 51 -1.90 7.66 -6.26
N THR A 52 -3.08 8.28 -6.28
CA THR A 52 -4.12 8.08 -5.27
C THR A 52 -5.42 7.65 -5.90
N TRP A 53 -5.94 6.51 -5.45
CA TRP A 53 -7.30 6.06 -5.71
C TRP A 53 -8.20 6.64 -4.63
N THR A 54 -9.31 7.24 -5.01
CA THR A 54 -10.24 7.89 -4.08
C THR A 54 -11.66 7.45 -4.37
N ARG A 55 -12.42 7.17 -3.31
CA ARG A 55 -13.86 6.95 -3.35
C ARG A 55 -14.54 7.88 -2.37
N VAL A 56 -15.66 8.46 -2.79
CA VAL A 56 -16.52 9.30 -1.95
C VAL A 56 -17.82 8.53 -1.71
N SER A 57 -18.27 8.53 -0.46
CA SER A 57 -19.53 7.94 -0.01
C SER A 57 -20.27 8.92 0.90
N PRO A 58 -21.55 8.68 1.24
CA PRO A 58 -22.26 9.49 2.24
C PRO A 58 -21.57 9.49 3.60
N ALA A 59 -20.83 8.42 3.87
CA ALA A 59 -20.19 8.20 5.13
C ALA A 59 -18.87 9.00 5.17
N GLY A 60 -18.16 9.14 4.05
CA GLY A 60 -16.94 9.94 3.99
C GLY A 60 -16.13 9.68 2.72
N LYS A 61 -14.86 10.07 2.75
CA LYS A 61 -13.90 9.92 1.65
C LYS A 61 -12.79 8.96 2.06
N SER A 62 -12.71 7.81 1.39
CA SER A 62 -11.61 6.87 1.53
C SER A 62 -10.61 7.01 0.38
N ALA A 63 -9.34 6.77 0.67
CA ALA A 63 -8.29 6.82 -0.33
C ALA A 63 -7.22 5.76 -0.10
N VAL A 64 -6.73 5.20 -1.20
CA VAL A 64 -5.56 4.32 -1.27
C VAL A 64 -4.48 5.10 -2.02
N HIS A 65 -3.41 5.45 -1.33
CA HIS A 65 -2.29 6.22 -1.87
C HIS A 65 -1.06 5.33 -2.04
N LEU A 66 -0.45 5.38 -3.22
CA LEU A 66 0.82 4.74 -3.50
C LEU A 66 1.95 5.75 -3.30
N GLN A 67 2.67 5.60 -2.19
CA GLN A 67 3.79 6.43 -1.82
C GLN A 67 5.10 5.78 -2.25
N ARG A 68 5.89 6.46 -3.09
CA ARG A 68 7.24 6.01 -3.44
C ARG A 68 8.20 6.31 -2.29
N SER A 69 9.07 5.36 -1.97
CA SER A 69 10.12 5.61 -0.97
C SER A 69 11.12 6.64 -1.46
N ARG A 70 11.72 7.39 -0.53
CA ARG A 70 12.74 8.41 -0.81
C ARG A 70 13.90 7.88 -1.65
N TYR A 71 14.26 6.62 -1.45
CA TYR A 71 15.40 5.98 -2.09
C TYR A 71 15.02 5.28 -3.41
N GLY A 72 13.74 5.22 -3.77
CA GLY A 72 13.27 4.74 -5.06
C GLY A 72 13.34 3.22 -5.26
N TRP A 73 13.42 2.44 -4.18
CA TRP A 73 13.52 0.97 -4.20
C TRP A 73 12.18 0.25 -4.05
N GLU A 74 11.20 0.95 -3.47
CA GLU A 74 9.95 0.37 -3.04
C GLU A 74 8.84 1.43 -3.06
N VAL A 75 7.61 0.94 -2.99
CA VAL A 75 6.42 1.72 -2.71
C VAL A 75 5.73 1.21 -1.45
N GLN A 76 5.00 2.10 -0.80
CA GLN A 76 4.12 1.80 0.32
C GLN A 76 2.68 2.12 -0.08
N ILE A 77 1.77 1.18 0.19
CA ILE A 77 0.34 1.44 0.16
C ILE A 77 -0.04 2.09 1.49
N VAL A 78 -0.63 3.28 1.38
CA VAL A 78 -1.12 4.08 2.50
C VAL A 78 -2.64 4.23 2.36
N LEU A 79 -3.35 3.96 3.44
CA LEU A 79 -4.79 4.08 3.56
C LEU A 79 -5.13 5.40 4.26
N ARG A 80 -6.12 6.10 3.74
CA ARG A 80 -6.61 7.35 4.33
C ARG A 80 -8.11 7.39 4.31
N PHE A 81 -8.64 8.15 5.26
CA PHE A 81 -10.06 8.33 5.43
C PHE A 81 -10.33 9.70 6.02
N LEU A 82 -11.39 10.33 5.55
CA LEU A 82 -11.93 11.56 6.11
C LEU A 82 -13.44 11.44 6.21
N THR A 83 -14.02 11.96 7.29
CA THR A 83 -15.47 12.12 7.45
C THR A 83 -16.04 13.08 6.38
N PRO A 84 -17.38 13.20 6.24
CA PRO A 84 -17.98 14.14 5.30
C PRO A 84 -17.61 15.59 5.60
N GLU A 85 -17.35 15.91 6.87
CA GLU A 85 -16.88 17.21 7.35
C GLU A 85 -15.41 17.48 6.99
N GLY A 86 -14.66 16.43 6.62
CA GLY A 86 -13.25 16.49 6.26
C GLY A 86 -12.30 16.24 7.43
N ASP A 87 -12.81 15.75 8.56
CA ASP A 87 -12.04 15.43 9.76
C ASP A 87 -11.58 13.95 9.75
N PRO A 88 -10.58 13.58 10.57
CA PRO A 88 -10.29 12.16 10.85
C PRO A 88 -11.52 11.46 11.46
N PRO A 89 -11.70 10.14 11.26
CA PRO A 89 -12.79 9.40 11.87
C PRO A 89 -12.60 9.30 13.39
N ASP A 90 -13.70 9.43 14.13
CA ASP A 90 -13.75 9.20 15.58
C ASP A 90 -13.88 7.69 15.85
N HIS A 91 -12.77 6.97 15.69
CA HIS A 91 -12.71 5.52 15.88
C HIS A 91 -11.50 5.15 16.75
N PRO A 92 -11.65 4.31 17.80
CA PRO A 92 -10.56 4.00 18.74
C PRO A 92 -9.36 3.31 18.10
N ASP A 93 -9.57 2.67 16.95
CA ASP A 93 -8.52 2.06 16.15
C ASP A 93 -7.88 2.99 15.10
N TRP A 94 -8.36 4.22 14.98
CA TRP A 94 -7.75 5.22 14.13
C TRP A 94 -6.62 5.90 14.88
N ASP A 95 -5.38 5.73 14.41
CA ASP A 95 -4.25 6.44 15.00
C ASP A 95 -4.32 7.92 14.59
N ASP A 96 -4.39 8.81 15.57
CA ASP A 96 -4.54 10.26 15.41
C ASP A 96 -3.35 10.87 14.65
N GLY A 97 -3.39 10.80 13.32
CA GLY A 97 -2.50 11.51 12.41
C GLY A 97 -1.36 10.69 11.78
N GLU A 98 -1.32 9.37 11.98
CA GLU A 98 -0.36 8.51 11.25
C GLU A 98 -0.94 8.03 9.91
N ASP A 99 -0.07 7.95 8.89
CA ASP A 99 -0.41 7.32 7.62
C ASP A 99 -0.62 5.82 7.88
N MET A 100 -1.88 5.38 7.85
CA MET A 100 -2.21 3.98 8.07
C MET A 100 -1.72 3.11 6.91
N THR A 101 -1.10 1.99 7.21
CA THR A 101 -0.60 1.06 6.19
C THR A 101 -1.27 -0.31 6.30
N LEU A 102 -0.89 -1.24 5.42
CA LEU A 102 -1.48 -2.58 5.44
C LEU A 102 -0.92 -3.46 6.57
N VAL A 103 0.08 -2.99 7.34
CA VAL A 103 0.64 -3.71 8.50
C VAL A 103 -0.43 -4.15 9.49
N ARG A 104 -1.51 -3.36 9.62
CA ARG A 104 -2.65 -3.66 10.51
C ARG A 104 -3.41 -4.93 10.10
N PHE A 105 -3.43 -5.25 8.82
CA PHE A 105 -4.22 -6.34 8.22
C PHE A 105 -3.37 -7.59 7.97
N GLY A 106 -2.25 -7.72 8.68
CA GLY A 106 -1.42 -8.91 8.67
C GLY A 106 -0.17 -8.80 7.79
N GLY A 107 0.42 -9.96 7.51
CA GLY A 107 1.75 -10.13 6.91
C GLY A 107 2.48 -11.33 7.53
N GLY A 108 2.39 -11.44 8.86
CA GLY A 108 3.17 -12.40 9.65
C GLY A 108 4.65 -11.99 9.69
N GLY A 109 5.33 -12.18 10.83
CA GLY A 109 6.76 -11.85 10.94
C GLY A 109 7.11 -10.35 11.05
N GLY A 110 6.12 -9.47 11.19
CA GLY A 110 6.34 -8.01 11.37
C GLY A 110 6.52 -7.22 10.07
N GLU A 111 6.33 -7.84 8.91
CA GLU A 111 6.42 -7.19 7.60
C GLU A 111 5.09 -6.55 7.19
N ASP A 112 5.15 -5.38 6.57
CA ASP A 112 3.98 -4.67 6.02
C ASP A 112 3.70 -5.15 4.59
N PRO A 113 2.57 -5.85 4.32
CA PRO A 113 2.26 -6.37 3.00
C PRO A 113 1.98 -5.26 1.98
N GLY A 114 1.73 -4.03 2.42
CA GLY A 114 1.61 -2.85 1.57
C GLY A 114 2.96 -2.29 1.13
N ARG A 115 4.07 -2.78 1.67
CA ARG A 115 5.43 -2.40 1.24
C ARG A 115 5.90 -3.33 0.13
N LEU A 116 6.03 -2.78 -1.07
CA LEU A 116 6.37 -3.54 -2.27
C LEU A 116 7.71 -3.06 -2.83
N ALA A 117 8.74 -3.88 -2.66
CA ALA A 117 10.02 -3.68 -3.35
C ALA A 117 9.86 -3.97 -4.84
N PHE A 118 10.39 -3.09 -5.70
CA PHE A 118 10.15 -3.18 -7.13
C PHE A 118 10.70 -4.46 -7.77
N LEU A 119 11.86 -4.94 -7.31
CA LEU A 119 12.43 -6.19 -7.80
C LEU A 119 11.59 -7.41 -7.38
N ASP A 120 11.16 -7.44 -6.12
CA ASP A 120 10.33 -8.54 -5.62
C ASP A 120 8.99 -8.63 -6.36
N VAL A 121 8.39 -7.51 -6.78
CA VAL A 121 7.17 -7.50 -7.60
C VAL A 121 7.38 -8.21 -8.96
N LEU A 122 8.56 -8.06 -9.56
CA LEU A 122 8.88 -8.70 -10.83
C LEU A 122 9.29 -10.17 -10.66
N GLU A 123 10.04 -10.48 -9.60
CA GLU A 123 10.56 -11.82 -9.33
C GLU A 123 9.52 -12.74 -8.69
N LYS A 124 8.60 -12.18 -7.91
CA LYS A 124 7.61 -12.88 -7.07
C LYS A 124 6.23 -12.20 -7.21
N PRO A 125 5.58 -12.26 -8.39
CA PRO A 125 4.30 -11.59 -8.62
C PRO A 125 3.20 -11.99 -7.63
N ALA A 126 3.26 -13.21 -7.07
CA ALA A 126 2.34 -13.68 -6.04
C ALA A 126 2.34 -12.83 -4.76
N GLN A 127 3.40 -12.06 -4.48
CA GLN A 127 3.40 -11.10 -3.38
C GLN A 127 2.45 -9.94 -3.65
N LEU A 128 2.42 -9.41 -4.88
CA LEU A 128 1.48 -8.38 -5.28
C LEU A 128 0.04 -8.89 -5.20
N ASP A 129 -0.22 -10.12 -5.66
CA ASP A 129 -1.55 -10.74 -5.56
C ASP A 129 -2.01 -10.81 -4.10
N ARG A 130 -1.15 -11.29 -3.19
CA ARG A 130 -1.44 -11.32 -1.75
C ARG A 130 -1.74 -9.94 -1.18
N THR A 131 -0.97 -8.93 -1.57
CA THR A 131 -1.21 -7.54 -1.15
C THR A 131 -2.57 -7.04 -1.61
N ILE A 132 -2.97 -7.35 -2.84
CA ILE A 132 -4.30 -7.00 -3.37
C ILE A 132 -5.41 -7.76 -2.63
N ASP A 133 -5.21 -9.04 -2.33
CA ASP A 133 -6.17 -9.83 -1.56
C ASP A 133 -6.41 -9.24 -0.17
N ILE A 134 -5.35 -8.88 0.56
CA ILE A 134 -5.44 -8.23 1.88
C ILE A 134 -6.15 -6.88 1.77
N LEU A 135 -5.81 -6.08 0.75
CA LEU A 135 -6.44 -4.79 0.51
C LEU A 135 -7.96 -4.96 0.34
N LEU A 136 -8.39 -5.89 -0.52
CA LEU A 136 -9.81 -6.08 -0.87
C LEU A 136 -10.60 -6.79 0.23
N ALA A 137 -10.04 -7.83 0.85
CA ALA A 137 -10.75 -8.68 1.78
C ALA A 137 -10.79 -8.10 3.21
N GLU A 138 -9.81 -7.28 3.58
CA GLU A 138 -9.64 -6.82 4.96
C GLU A 138 -9.64 -5.30 5.07
N ALA A 139 -8.74 -4.62 4.35
CA ALA A 139 -8.51 -3.20 4.56
C ALA A 139 -9.66 -2.31 4.08
N LEU A 140 -10.20 -2.55 2.88
CA LEU A 140 -11.31 -1.74 2.36
C LEU A 140 -12.60 -1.93 3.17
N PRO A 141 -13.04 -3.16 3.51
CA PRO A 141 -14.21 -3.34 4.38
C PRO A 141 -14.03 -2.70 5.75
N TRP A 142 -12.83 -2.78 6.34
CA TRP A 142 -12.55 -2.12 7.61
C TRP A 142 -12.62 -0.59 7.49
N LEU A 143 -12.07 0.00 6.42
CA LEU A 143 -12.19 1.45 6.16
C LEU A 143 -13.65 1.90 6.08
N GLU A 144 -14.52 1.08 5.47
CA GLU A 144 -15.96 1.37 5.39
C GLU A 144 -16.64 1.29 6.77
N SER A 145 -16.16 0.42 7.66
CA SER A 145 -16.71 0.23 9.01
C SER A 145 -16.40 1.37 9.99
N LEU A 146 -15.46 2.27 9.67
CA LEU A 146 -15.07 3.41 10.52
C LEU A 146 -16.20 4.43 10.77
N HIS A 147 -17.35 4.24 10.14
CA HIS A 147 -18.54 5.08 10.29
C HIS A 147 -19.59 4.52 11.23
N ASP A 148 -19.50 3.24 11.59
CA ASP A 148 -20.47 2.65 12.49
C ASP A 148 -19.99 2.88 13.93
N PRO A 149 -20.79 3.54 14.80
CA PRO A 149 -20.49 3.55 16.22
C PRO A 149 -20.44 2.09 16.68
N GLN A 150 -19.26 1.65 17.15
CA GLN A 150 -19.13 0.35 17.77
C GLN A 150 -20.14 0.27 18.93
N PRO A 151 -20.96 -0.79 19.02
CA PRO A 151 -22.01 -0.91 20.03
C PRO A 151 -21.46 -0.95 21.47
#